data_AF-A0A674J8L0-F1
#
_entry.id   AF-A0A674J8L0-F1
#
_cell.length_a   1.000
_cell.length_b   1.000
_cell.length_c   1.000
_cell.angle_alpha   90.00
_cell.angle_beta   90.00
_cell.angle_gamma   90.00
#
_symmetry.space_group_name_H-M   'P 1'
#
loop_
_entity.id
_entity.type
_entity.pdbx_description
1 polymer ?
#
loop_
_entity_poly.entity_id
_entity_poly.type
_entity_poly.pdbx_seq_one_letter_code
_entity_poly.pdbx_strand_id
1 'polypeptide(L)' 'CLPAATPGPVPVSFEDVAVYFSPEEWAALAEWQRELYWDVIKENYALVASLGEAPCPSL' A
#
# COMPACT_ATOMS: atom_id res chain seq x y z
N CYS A 1 18.99 -36.72 -0.61
CA CYS A 1 17.76 -35.92 -0.38
C CYS A 1 18.19 -34.47 -0.25
N LEU A 2 17.67 -33.55 -1.07
CA LEU A 2 17.94 -32.11 -0.92
C LEU A 2 17.21 -31.59 0.33
N PRO A 3 17.79 -30.65 1.10
CA PRO A 3 17.09 -30.04 2.22
C PRO A 3 15.87 -29.29 1.68
N ALA A 4 14.73 -29.44 2.36
CA ALA A 4 13.53 -28.68 2.06
C ALA A 4 13.86 -27.19 2.17
N ALA A 5 13.71 -26.46 1.06
CA ALA A 5 13.85 -25.01 1.05
C ALA A 5 12.83 -24.44 2.05
N THR A 6 13.33 -23.77 3.09
CA THR A 6 12.50 -22.94 3.95
C THR A 6 11.76 -21.92 3.07
N PRO A 7 10.42 -21.84 3.14
CA PRO A 7 9.71 -20.80 2.40
C PRO A 7 10.26 -19.45 2.85
N GLY A 8 10.84 -18.70 1.91
CA GLY A 8 11.21 -17.30 2.16
C GLY A 8 9.96 -16.45 2.42
N PRO A 9 10.13 -15.20 2.85
CA PRO A 9 9.01 -14.27 2.97
C PRO A 9 8.22 -14.23 1.66
N VAL A 10 6.90 -14.40 1.74
CA VAL A 10 6.02 -14.26 0.58
C VAL A 10 5.98 -12.77 0.23
N PRO A 11 6.36 -12.38 -0.99
CA PRO A 11 6.25 -10.98 -1.40
C PRO A 11 4.78 -10.58 -1.43
N VAL A 12 4.48 -9.45 -0.79
CA VAL A 12 3.16 -8.80 -0.81
C VAL A 12 3.19 -7.63 -1.78
N SER A 13 2.17 -7.50 -2.62
CA SER A 13 1.99 -6.37 -3.53
C SER A 13 1.02 -5.35 -2.96
N PHE A 14 0.91 -4.19 -3.62
CA PHE A 14 -0.01 -3.14 -3.17
C PHE A 14 -1.47 -3.59 -3.31
N GLU A 15 -1.77 -4.41 -4.31
CA GLU A 15 -3.08 -5.00 -4.55
C GLU A 15 -3.53 -5.92 -3.41
N ASP A 16 -2.59 -6.54 -2.68
CA ASP A 16 -2.91 -7.43 -1.54
C ASP A 16 -3.44 -6.67 -0.32
N VAL A 17 -3.19 -5.36 -0.24
CA VAL A 17 -3.53 -4.52 0.92
C VAL A 17 -4.44 -3.33 0.59
N ALA A 18 -4.62 -3.00 -0.69
CA ALA A 18 -5.46 -1.90 -1.13
C ALA A 18 -6.95 -2.24 -1.12
N VAL A 19 -7.77 -1.26 -0.74
CA VAL A 19 -9.24 -1.36 -0.80
C VAL A 19 -9.73 -0.43 -1.91
N TYR A 20 -10.54 -0.98 -2.82
CA TYR A 20 -11.15 -0.25 -3.92
C TYR A 20 -12.66 -0.22 -3.76
N PHE A 21 -13.25 0.95 -4.01
CA PHE A 21 -14.69 1.14 -4.02
C PHE A 21 -15.16 1.47 -5.44
N SER A 22 -16.24 0.83 -5.87
CA SER A 22 -17.03 1.32 -7.02
C SER A 22 -17.69 2.67 -6.68
N PRO A 23 -18.17 3.43 -7.68
CA PRO A 23 -18.88 4.70 -7.42
C PRO A 23 -20.09 4.54 -6.49
N GLU A 24 -20.85 3.45 -6.65
CA GLU A 24 -22.02 3.14 -5.83
C GLU A 24 -21.63 2.80 -4.39
N GLU A 25 -20.57 2.01 -4.20
CA GLU A 25 -20.04 1.69 -2.86
C GLU A 25 -19.47 2.94 -2.18
N TRP A 26 -18.75 3.78 -2.92
CA TRP A 26 -18.21 5.04 -2.42
C TRP A 26 -19.32 5.99 -1.95
N ALA A 27 -20.43 6.06 -2.69
CA ALA A 27 -21.59 6.87 -2.32
C ALA A 27 -22.31 6.33 -1.08
N ALA A 28 -22.22 5.03 -0.81
CA ALA A 28 -22.82 4.39 0.35
C ALA A 28 -21.99 4.54 1.64
N LEU A 29 -20.73 4.98 1.55
CA LEU A 29 -19.87 5.18 2.72
C LEU A 29 -20.34 6.32 3.61
N ALA A 30 -20.26 6.09 4.92
CA ALA A 30 -20.38 7.18 5.88
C ALA A 30 -19.25 8.21 5.68
N GLU A 31 -19.48 9.46 6.10
CA GLU A 31 -18.50 10.54 5.99
C GLU A 31 -17.14 10.18 6.61
N TRP A 32 -17.14 9.65 7.85
CA TRP A 32 -15.93 9.22 8.54
C TRP A 32 -15.16 8.10 7.82
N GLN A 33 -15.86 7.24 7.05
CA GLN A 33 -15.19 6.18 6.27
C GLN A 33 -14.46 6.77 5.06
N ARG A 34 -15.03 7.80 4.42
CA ARG A 34 -14.40 8.51 3.30
C ARG A 34 -13.20 9.32 3.78
N GLU A 35 -13.31 9.94 4.95
CA GLU A 35 -12.19 10.63 5.61
C GLU A 35 -11.03 9.67 5.88
N LEU A 36 -11.33 8.52 6.50
CA LEU A 36 -10.33 7.48 6.77
C LEU A 36 -9.64 6.98 5.48
N TYR A 37 -10.40 6.75 4.41
CA TYR A 37 -9.82 6.37 3.11
C TYR A 37 -8.81 7.41 2.62
N TRP A 38 -9.17 8.71 2.68
CA TRP A 38 -8.27 9.77 2.24
C TRP A 38 -7.01 9.86 3.09
N ASP A 39 -7.11 9.68 4.40
CA ASP A 39 -5.95 9.76 5.29
C ASP A 39 -4.98 8.60 5.03
N VAL A 40 -5.50 7.38 4.86
CA VAL A 40 -4.69 6.22 4.49
C VAL A 40 -4.01 6.41 3.12
N ILE A 41 -4.73 6.93 2.12
CA ILE A 41 -4.17 7.19 0.79
C ILE A 41 -3.08 8.28 0.82
N LYS A 42 -3.26 9.34 1.62
CA LYS A 42 -2.24 10.39 1.78
C LYS A 42 -0.98 9.84 2.43
N GLU A 43 -1.11 9.05 3.50
CA GLU A 43 0.02 8.41 4.17
C GLU A 43 0.77 7.48 3.21
N ASN A 44 0.05 6.64 2.48
CA ASN A 44 0.64 5.76 1.47
C ASN A 44 1.37 6.54 0.37
N TYR A 45 0.79 7.64 -0.13
CA TYR A 45 1.44 8.49 -1.13
C TYR A 45 2.72 9.14 -0.60
N ALA A 46 2.69 9.65 0.64
CA ALA A 46 3.86 10.23 1.29
C ALA A 46 4.97 9.18 1.49
N LEU A 47 4.61 7.97 1.90
CA LEU A 47 5.54 6.85 2.04
C LEU A 47 6.18 6.49 0.69
N VAL A 48 5.39 6.34 -0.37
CA VAL A 48 5.92 6.04 -1.72
C VAL A 48 6.80 7.18 -2.23
N ALA A 49 6.41 8.44 -2.01
CA ALA A 49 7.23 9.60 -2.36
C ALA A 49 8.58 9.61 -1.62
N SER A 50 8.60 9.17 -0.35
CA SER A 50 9.84 9.06 0.44
C SER A 50 10.81 7.99 -0.08
N LEU A 51 10.30 6.94 -0.74
CA LEU A 51 11.15 5.92 -1.39
C LEU A 51 11.82 6.47 -2.67
N GLY A 52 11.25 7.52 -3.26
CA GLY A 52 11.85 8.26 -4.38
C GLY A 52 13.01 9.16 -3.97
N GLU A 53 13.16 9.46 -2.68
CA GLU A 53 14.36 10.06 -2.10
C GLU A 53 15.40 8.97 -1.80
N ALA A 54 15.82 8.23 -2.83
CA ALA A 54 17.07 7.51 -2.71
C ALA A 54 18.16 8.55 -2.40
N PRO A 55 19.02 8.34 -1.38
CA PRO A 55 20.20 9.18 -1.21
C PRO A 55 20.92 9.17 -2.56
N CYS A 56 21.15 10.35 -3.12
CA CYS A 56 22.05 10.47 -4.24
C CYS A 56 23.34 9.73 -3.81
N PRO A 57 23.75 8.61 -4.45
CA PRO A 57 25.09 8.11 -4.24
C PRO A 57 25.95 9.22 -4.84
N SER A 58 26.46 10.07 -3.96
CA SER A 58 27.11 11.34 -4.27
C SER A 58 28.05 11.24 -5.47
N LEU A 59 28.03 12.29 -6.32
CA LEU A 59 29.17 12.90 -7.02
C LEU A 59 30.32 11.97 -7.44
#